data_AF-A0A0R2TZJ9-F1
#
_entry.id   AF-A0A0R2TZJ9-F1
#
_cell.length_a   1.000
_cell.length_b   1.000
_cell.length_c   1.000
_cell.angle_alpha   90.00
_cell.angle_beta   90.00
_cell.angle_gamma   90.00
#
_symmetry.space_group_name_H-M   'P 1'
#
loop_
_entity.id
_entity.type
_entity.pdbx_description
1 polymer ?
#
loop_
_entity_poly.entity_id
_entity_poly.type
_entity_poly.pdbx_seq_one_letter_code
_entity_poly.pdbx_strand_id
1 'polypeptide(L)'
;MSAPEIARALENFPQAQKIAAPFLTQWAAGARKIHYPEMTAHIHIGFADQSLNQWQGQVDAWFLDGFSPAKNPDLWAPELMQMVAKHTAPRGSFATYTAAGHVRRALQAAGFAVDRIQGFGTKRHMTRGDRL
;
A
#
# COMPACT_ATOMS: atom_id res chain seq x y z
N MET A 1 17.35 2.66 0.92
CA MET A 1 17.40 2.10 2.28
C MET A 1 18.17 0.79 2.24
N SER A 2 19.24 0.71 3.02
CA SER A 2 20.12 -0.46 3.14
C SER A 2 19.50 -1.51 4.08
N ALA A 3 19.96 -2.77 3.98
CA ALA A 3 19.49 -3.82 4.89
C ALA A 3 19.72 -3.47 6.38
N PRO A 4 20.86 -2.88 6.80
CA PRO A 4 21.03 -2.44 8.19
C PRO A 4 20.02 -1.39 8.66
N GLU A 5 19.64 -0.43 7.81
CA GLU A 5 18.62 0.57 8.16
C GLU A 5 17.24 -0.05 8.35
N ILE A 6 16.88 -1.02 7.50
CA ILE A 6 15.62 -1.77 7.61
C ILE A 6 15.64 -2.62 8.88
N ALA A 7 16.74 -3.34 9.16
CA ALA A 7 16.90 -4.15 10.35
C ALA A 7 16.67 -3.33 11.62
N ARG A 8 17.29 -2.14 11.71
CA ARG A 8 17.12 -1.22 12.83
C ARG A 8 15.67 -0.77 13.00
N ALA A 9 14.94 -0.50 11.91
CA ALA A 9 13.54 -0.12 12.00
C ALA A 9 12.66 -1.26 12.55
N LEU A 10 12.98 -2.51 12.20
CA LEU A 10 12.24 -3.70 12.62
C LEU A 10 12.46 -4.10 14.08
N GLU A 11 13.48 -3.56 14.76
CA GLU A 11 13.74 -3.83 16.19
C GLU A 11 12.55 -3.48 17.08
N ASN A 12 11.76 -2.48 16.69
CA ASN A 12 10.55 -2.04 17.42
C ASN A 12 9.36 -3.01 17.27
N PHE A 13 9.48 -4.06 16.45
CA PHE A 13 8.40 -4.99 16.12
C PHE A 13 8.87 -6.43 16.30
N PRO A 14 8.84 -6.98 17.55
CA PRO A 14 9.31 -8.34 17.82
C PRO A 14 8.66 -9.41 16.94
N GLN A 15 7.40 -9.21 16.55
CA GLN A 15 6.69 -10.15 15.67
C GLN A 15 7.28 -10.19 14.25
N ALA A 16 7.85 -9.08 13.76
CA ALA A 16 8.45 -8.99 12.43
C ALA A 16 9.78 -9.75 12.34
N GLN A 17 10.47 -9.97 13.47
CA GLN A 17 11.73 -10.71 13.50
C GLN A 17 11.59 -12.13 12.94
N LYS A 18 10.40 -12.73 13.06
CA LYS A 18 10.08 -14.08 12.52
C LYS A 18 10.22 -14.17 11.01
N ILE A 19 10.06 -13.07 10.28
CA ILE A 19 10.06 -13.04 8.81
C ILE A 19 11.14 -12.11 8.22
N ALA A 20 11.84 -11.36 9.07
CA ALA A 20 12.79 -10.34 8.67
C ALA A 20 14.07 -10.91 8.05
N ALA A 21 14.62 -12.01 8.60
CA ALA A 21 15.92 -12.53 8.14
C ALA A 21 15.92 -12.92 6.65
N PRO A 22 14.95 -13.72 6.13
CA PRO A 22 14.89 -14.03 4.70
C PRO A 22 14.76 -12.80 3.80
N PHE A 23 14.03 -11.77 4.25
CA PHE A 23 13.92 -10.50 3.54
C PHE A 23 15.26 -9.78 3.47
N LEU A 24 15.90 -9.56 4.61
CA LEU A 24 17.12 -8.77 4.73
C LEU A 24 18.26 -9.38 3.92
N THR A 25 18.40 -10.71 3.93
CA THR A 25 19.41 -11.42 3.13
C THR A 25 19.20 -11.23 1.64
N GLN A 26 17.98 -11.46 1.14
CA GLN A 26 17.67 -11.30 -0.29
C GLN A 26 17.78 -9.83 -0.73
N TRP A 27 17.31 -8.90 0.09
CA TRP A 27 17.39 -7.45 -0.16
C TRP A 27 18.84 -6.97 -0.26
N ALA A 28 19.71 -7.41 0.66
CA ALA A 28 21.13 -7.09 0.66
C ALA A 28 21.86 -7.62 -0.58
N ALA A 29 21.42 -8.77 -1.11
CA ALA A 29 21.90 -9.33 -2.38
C ALA A 29 21.34 -8.60 -3.62
N GLY A 30 20.57 -7.52 -3.45
CA GLY A 30 20.00 -6.73 -4.54
C GLY A 30 18.66 -7.26 -5.08
N ALA A 31 18.10 -8.32 -4.49
CA ALA A 31 16.82 -8.85 -4.95
C ALA A 31 15.69 -7.83 -4.72
N ARG A 32 14.77 -7.79 -5.68
CA ARG A 32 13.51 -7.03 -5.60
C ARG A 32 12.28 -7.92 -5.72
N LYS A 33 12.49 -9.20 -6.00
CA LYS A 33 11.52 -10.27 -5.87
C LYS A 33 11.98 -11.16 -4.72
N ILE A 34 11.32 -11.03 -3.58
CA ILE A 34 11.67 -11.73 -2.34
C ILE A 34 10.79 -12.96 -2.23
N HIS A 35 11.41 -14.12 -2.13
CA HIS A 35 10.71 -15.39 -2.04
C HIS A 35 10.62 -15.86 -0.59
N TYR A 36 9.43 -16.30 -0.21
CA TYR A 36 9.10 -17.04 0.99
C TYR A 36 8.42 -18.37 0.58
N PRO A 37 8.31 -19.36 1.48
CA PRO A 37 7.70 -20.65 1.14
C PRO A 37 6.28 -20.54 0.54
N GLU A 38 5.44 -19.64 1.07
CA GLU A 38 4.02 -19.50 0.67
C GLU A 38 3.69 -18.14 0.05
N MET A 39 4.70 -17.28 -0.16
CA MET A 39 4.49 -15.91 -0.59
C MET A 39 5.67 -15.42 -1.42
N THR A 40 5.39 -14.62 -2.44
CA THR A 40 6.41 -13.84 -3.12
C THR A 40 6.08 -12.36 -3.01
N ALA A 41 7.03 -11.55 -2.54
CA ALA A 41 6.89 -10.10 -2.49
C ALA A 41 7.66 -9.47 -3.66
N HIS A 42 6.97 -8.64 -4.45
CA HIS A 42 7.56 -7.85 -5.52
C HIS A 42 7.69 -6.40 -5.05
N ILE A 43 8.91 -5.89 -4.97
CA ILE A 43 9.21 -4.53 -4.52
C ILE A 43 9.59 -3.70 -5.73
N HIS A 44 8.77 -2.70 -6.04
CA HIS A 44 9.01 -1.73 -7.08
C HIS A 44 9.68 -0.49 -6.47
N ILE A 45 10.83 -0.09 -7.01
CA ILE A 45 11.57 1.10 -6.56
C ILE A 45 11.35 2.21 -7.57
N GLY A 46 10.75 3.30 -7.12
CA GLY A 46 10.43 4.46 -7.95
C GLY A 46 9.18 5.15 -7.46
N PHE A 47 8.64 6.04 -8.29
CA PHE A 47 7.37 6.68 -8.02
C PHE A 47 6.21 5.71 -8.28
N ALA A 48 5.18 5.77 -7.43
CA ALA A 48 4.07 4.81 -7.45
C ALA A 48 3.23 4.93 -8.72
N ASP A 49 3.01 6.14 -9.20
CA ASP A 49 2.31 6.45 -10.45
C ASP A 49 3.01 5.84 -11.68
N GLN A 50 4.32 6.01 -11.78
CA GLN A 50 5.14 5.45 -12.86
C GLN A 50 5.14 3.93 -12.81
N SER A 51 5.32 3.36 -11.61
CA SER A 51 5.37 1.93 -11.39
C SER A 51 4.02 1.26 -11.73
N LEU A 52 2.91 1.84 -11.28
CA LEU A 52 1.57 1.31 -11.57
C LEU A 52 1.20 1.47 -13.04
N ASN A 53 1.56 2.57 -13.69
CA ASN A 53 1.25 2.77 -15.10
C ASN A 53 1.93 1.72 -16.01
N GLN A 54 3.10 1.20 -15.61
CA GLN A 54 3.82 0.16 -16.35
C GLN A 54 3.39 -1.26 -15.94
N TRP A 55 2.76 -1.41 -14.78
CA TRP A 55 2.33 -2.70 -14.27
C TRP A 55 1.05 -3.15 -14.98
N GLN A 56 0.95 -4.43 -15.32
CA GLN A 56 -0.21 -4.97 -16.07
C GLN A 56 -1.08 -5.93 -15.24
N GLY A 57 -0.74 -6.12 -13.96
CA GLY A 57 -1.46 -7.05 -13.09
C GLY A 57 -2.75 -6.46 -12.52
N GLN A 58 -3.45 -7.31 -11.77
CA GLN A 58 -4.57 -6.93 -10.92
C GLN A 58 -4.29 -7.40 -9.49
N VAL A 59 -4.88 -6.72 -8.50
CA VAL A 59 -4.86 -7.15 -7.09
C VAL A 59 -6.27 -7.32 -6.55
N ASP A 60 -6.40 -8.26 -5.62
CA ASP A 60 -7.64 -8.48 -4.87
C ASP A 60 -7.83 -7.49 -3.71
N ALA A 61 -6.73 -6.96 -3.16
CA ALA A 61 -6.78 -6.03 -2.04
C ALA A 61 -5.64 -5.02 -2.09
N TRP A 62 -5.98 -3.75 -1.84
CA TRP A 62 -5.03 -2.64 -1.69
C TRP A 62 -4.85 -2.23 -0.24
N PHE A 63 -3.61 -2.17 0.20
CA PHE A 63 -3.22 -1.43 1.40
C PHE A 63 -2.69 -0.06 0.95
N LEU A 64 -3.57 0.93 0.92
CA LEU A 64 -3.22 2.29 0.53
C LEU A 64 -2.60 3.01 1.73
N ASP A 65 -1.27 2.94 1.81
CA ASP A 65 -0.49 3.43 2.94
C ASP A 65 0.72 4.25 2.49
N GLY A 66 1.16 5.15 3.36
CA GLY A 66 2.23 6.10 3.12
C GLY A 66 2.08 7.34 4.01
N PHE A 67 2.90 8.37 3.75
CA PHE A 67 2.77 9.62 4.49
C PHE A 67 1.40 10.28 4.27
N SER A 68 0.93 11.02 5.29
CA SER A 68 -0.38 11.66 5.27
C SER A 68 -0.57 12.50 4.01
N PRO A 69 -1.81 12.67 3.51
CA PRO A 69 -2.04 13.47 2.30
C PRO A 69 -1.47 14.89 2.31
N ALA A 70 -1.39 15.52 3.49
CA ALA A 70 -0.75 16.84 3.63
C ALA A 70 0.79 16.83 3.46
N LYS A 71 1.44 15.69 3.71
CA LYS A 71 2.90 15.52 3.65
C LYS A 71 3.40 14.94 2.33
N ASN A 72 2.57 14.14 1.65
CA ASN A 72 2.91 13.53 0.37
C ASN A 72 1.67 13.53 -0.53
N PRO A 73 1.23 14.70 -1.03
CA PRO A 73 -0.02 14.83 -1.78
C PRO A 73 -0.03 14.00 -3.07
N ASP A 74 1.12 13.82 -3.71
CA ASP A 74 1.24 13.10 -4.98
C ASP A 74 0.82 11.62 -4.85
N LEU A 75 1.10 10.99 -3.71
CA LEU A 75 0.65 9.62 -3.42
C LEU A 75 -0.88 9.49 -3.28
N TRP A 76 -1.60 10.60 -3.17
CA TRP A 76 -3.05 10.63 -3.01
C TRP A 76 -3.74 11.40 -4.15
N ALA A 77 -3.01 11.65 -5.24
CA ALA A 77 -3.54 12.32 -6.41
C ALA A 77 -4.69 11.52 -7.05
N PRO A 78 -5.73 12.19 -7.60
CA PRO A 78 -6.85 11.52 -8.25
C PRO A 78 -6.44 10.52 -9.33
N GLU A 79 -5.40 10.84 -10.11
CA GLU A 79 -4.86 10.01 -11.19
C GLU A 79 -4.33 8.67 -10.64
N LEU A 80 -3.67 8.70 -9.48
CA LEU A 80 -3.19 7.50 -8.81
C LEU A 80 -4.35 6.66 -8.28
N MET A 81 -5.40 7.29 -7.73
CA MET A 81 -6.59 6.57 -7.28
C MET A 81 -7.34 5.91 -8.45
N GLN A 82 -7.36 6.53 -9.63
CA GLN A 82 -7.88 5.91 -10.86
C GLN A 82 -7.06 4.69 -11.27
N MET A 83 -5.72 4.76 -11.19
CA MET A 83 -4.86 3.61 -11.46
C MET A 83 -5.08 2.48 -10.46
N VAL A 84 -5.21 2.80 -9.16
CA VAL A 84 -5.58 1.83 -8.12
C VAL A 84 -6.88 1.11 -8.50
N ALA A 85 -7.93 1.85 -8.85
CA ALA A 85 -9.19 1.26 -9.28
C ALA A 85 -9.00 0.38 -10.52
N LYS A 86 -8.33 0.88 -11.58
CA LYS A 86 -8.03 0.14 -12.82
C LYS A 86 -7.38 -1.21 -12.55
N HIS A 87 -6.41 -1.25 -11.63
CA HIS A 87 -5.66 -2.44 -11.25
C HIS A 87 -6.29 -3.28 -10.13
N THR A 88 -7.52 -2.98 -9.73
CA THR A 88 -8.25 -3.81 -8.76
C THR A 88 -9.04 -4.89 -9.50
N ALA A 89 -8.92 -6.15 -9.09
CA ALA A 89 -9.73 -7.24 -9.63
C ALA A 89 -11.24 -7.01 -9.33
N PRO A 90 -12.17 -7.64 -10.08
CA PRO A 90 -13.59 -7.60 -9.74
C PRO A 90 -13.83 -8.09 -8.31
N ARG A 91 -14.62 -7.35 -7.52
CA ARG A 91 -14.85 -7.57 -6.08
C ARG A 91 -13.60 -7.40 -5.21
N GLY A 92 -12.54 -6.80 -5.74
CA GLY A 92 -11.38 -6.42 -4.96
C GLY A 92 -11.65 -5.22 -4.06
N SER A 93 -10.81 -5.03 -3.04
CA SER A 93 -11.05 -4.04 -1.99
C SER A 93 -9.85 -3.11 -1.79
N PHE A 94 -10.05 -2.02 -1.04
CA PHE A 94 -8.98 -1.21 -0.49
C PHE A 94 -9.26 -0.84 0.96
N ALA A 95 -8.17 -0.57 1.70
CA ALA A 95 -8.23 0.10 2.99
C ALA A 95 -7.14 1.17 3.10
N THR A 96 -7.44 2.26 3.81
CA THR A 96 -6.45 3.28 4.17
C THR A 96 -6.75 3.91 5.53
N TYR A 97 -5.69 4.29 6.24
CA TYR A 97 -5.83 4.98 7.53
C TYR A 97 -6.37 6.41 7.37
N THR A 98 -6.26 7.03 6.20
CA THR A 98 -6.67 8.43 6.01
C THR A 98 -8.19 8.54 5.88
N ALA A 99 -8.76 9.57 6.51
CA ALA A 99 -10.16 9.96 6.35
C ALA A 99 -10.31 11.29 5.58
N ALA A 100 -9.25 11.74 4.91
CA ALA A 100 -9.24 12.99 4.16
C ALA A 100 -10.33 13.00 3.07
N GLY A 101 -11.11 14.09 3.04
CA GLY A 101 -12.27 14.19 2.14
C GLY A 101 -11.92 14.11 0.66
N HIS A 102 -10.77 14.68 0.25
CA HIS A 102 -10.35 14.64 -1.16
C HIS A 102 -9.96 13.23 -1.60
N VAL A 103 -9.25 12.45 -0.76
CA VAL A 103 -8.88 11.06 -1.05
C VAL A 103 -10.13 10.20 -1.22
N ARG A 104 -11.10 10.34 -0.32
CA ARG A 104 -12.39 9.64 -0.43
C ARG A 104 -13.12 9.97 -1.73
N ARG A 105 -13.24 11.24 -2.09
CA ARG A 105 -13.89 11.65 -3.34
C ARG A 105 -13.16 11.13 -4.58
N ALA A 106 -11.83 11.12 -4.55
CA ALA A 106 -11.02 10.57 -5.63
C ALA A 106 -11.25 9.06 -5.81
N LEU A 107 -11.29 8.29 -4.71
CA LEU A 107 -11.59 6.85 -4.75
C LEU A 107 -13.03 6.56 -5.22
N GLN A 108 -14.00 7.37 -4.79
CA GLN A 108 -15.38 7.28 -5.31
C GLN A 108 -15.44 7.58 -6.81
N ALA A 109 -14.79 8.65 -7.26
CA ALA A 109 -14.72 9.01 -8.68
C ALA A 109 -13.98 7.97 -9.52
N ALA A 110 -13.04 7.22 -8.92
CA ALA A 110 -12.35 6.10 -9.56
C ALA A 110 -13.21 4.83 -9.67
N GLY A 111 -14.40 4.81 -9.05
CA GLY A 111 -15.38 3.72 -9.19
C GLY A 111 -15.50 2.79 -7.98
N PHE A 112 -14.91 3.12 -6.83
CA PHE A 112 -15.12 2.34 -5.61
C PHE A 112 -16.42 2.71 -4.89
N ALA A 113 -17.08 1.72 -4.32
CA ALA A 113 -18.04 1.93 -3.25
C ALA A 113 -17.27 2.22 -1.95
N VAL A 114 -17.29 3.48 -1.48
CA VAL A 114 -16.43 3.93 -0.37
C VAL A 114 -17.21 4.13 0.92
N ASP A 115 -16.75 3.48 1.98
CA ASP A 115 -17.24 3.61 3.34
C ASP A 115 -16.28 4.42 4.22
N ARG A 116 -16.86 5.24 5.09
CA ARG A 116 -16.14 5.84 6.22
C ARG A 116 -16.48 5.07 7.49
N ILE A 117 -15.48 4.43 8.07
CA ILE A 117 -15.63 3.58 9.27
C ILE A 117 -14.86 4.16 10.46
N GLN A 118 -15.12 3.61 11.64
CA GLN A 118 -14.37 3.98 12.85
C GLN A 118 -12.88 3.70 12.67
N GLY A 119 -12.03 4.66 13.02
CA GLY A 119 -10.58 4.50 12.96
C GLY A 119 -10.03 3.72 14.16
N PHE A 120 -8.79 3.25 14.04
CA PHE A 120 -8.09 2.56 15.13
C PHE A 120 -7.66 3.53 16.24
N GLY A 121 -7.79 3.09 17.50
CA GLY A 121 -7.39 3.85 18.68
C GLY A 121 -8.16 5.18 18.80
N THR A 122 -7.45 6.29 18.90
CA THR A 122 -8.04 7.64 19.01
C THR A 122 -8.48 8.23 17.66
N LYS A 123 -8.18 7.55 16.54
CA LYS A 123 -8.58 8.05 15.21
C LYS A 123 -10.09 7.94 15.05
N ARG A 124 -10.75 9.07 14.80
CA ARG A 124 -12.21 9.13 14.64
C ARG A 124 -12.69 8.31 13.44
N HIS A 125 -11.99 8.37 12.32
CA HIS A 125 -12.41 7.69 11.10
C HIS A 125 -11.22 7.16 10.29
N MET A 126 -11.48 6.12 9.50
CA MET A 126 -10.64 5.63 8.40
C MET A 126 -11.51 5.27 7.19
N THR A 127 -10.90 4.94 6.05
CA THR A 127 -11.62 4.71 4.79
C THR A 127 -11.36 3.29 4.28
N ARG A 128 -12.41 2.62 3.82
CA ARG A 128 -12.32 1.37 3.06
C ARG A 128 -13.28 1.41 1.88
N GLY A 129 -13.17 0.45 0.98
CA GLY A 129 -14.18 0.27 -0.06
C GLY A 129 -13.91 -0.92 -0.94
N ASP A 130 -14.88 -1.21 -1.79
CA ASP A 130 -14.91 -2.39 -2.66
C ASP A 130 -15.21 -1.96 -4.10
N ARG A 131 -14.59 -2.66 -5.06
CA ARG A 131 -14.86 -2.52 -6.49
C ARG A 131 -15.96 -3.50 -6.87
N LEU A 132 -17.21 -3.02 -6.87
CA LEU A 132 -18.38 -3.80 -7.26
C LEU A 132 -18.32 -4.22 -8.73
#